data_AF-A0A537ZWR7-F1
#
_entry.id   AF-A0A537ZWR7-F1
#
_cell.length_a   1.000
_cell.length_b   1.000
_cell.length_c   1.000
_cell.angle_alpha   90.00
_cell.angle_beta   90.00
_cell.angle_gamma   90.00
#
_symmetry.space_group_name_H-M   'P 1'
#
loop_
_entity.id
_entity.type
_entity.pdbx_description
1 polymer ?
#
loop_
_entity_poly.entity_id
_entity_poly.type
_entity_poly.pdbx_seq_one_letter_code
_entity_poly.pdbx_strand_id
1 'polypeptide(L)'
;MTPIAGIHRSDTPYIWPPRLYRPSFDYKLVYLDLNHWIYLAQAVAGHPAGAKHEPALAALRRVRHSGKFLFVLSGTHYMEMEGIRNPRQRRDITEVMEELTGFRTLASRAVLIK
;
A
#
# COMPACT_ATOMS: atom_id res chain seq x y z
N MET A 1 -3.91 -15.45 -19.30
CA MET A 1 -4.87 -14.98 -18.28
C MET A 1 -4.59 -13.51 -18.04
N THR A 2 -5.40 -12.60 -18.57
CA THR A 2 -5.17 -11.15 -18.52
C THR A 2 -5.46 -10.65 -17.09
N PRO A 3 -4.59 -9.85 -16.46
CA PRO A 3 -4.87 -9.33 -15.12
C PRO A 3 -6.08 -8.39 -15.21
N ILE A 4 -7.11 -8.66 -14.42
CA ILE A 4 -8.22 -7.73 -14.25
C ILE A 4 -7.68 -6.57 -13.41
N ALA A 5 -7.35 -5.46 -14.07
CA ALA A 5 -7.11 -4.21 -13.37
C ALA A 5 -8.39 -3.88 -12.57
N GLY A 6 -8.27 -3.57 -11.28
CA GLY A 6 -9.41 -3.16 -10.47
C GLY A 6 -10.05 -1.92 -11.10
N ILE A 7 -11.24 -2.08 -11.69
CA ILE A 7 -11.99 -0.98 -12.29
C ILE A 7 -12.67 -0.22 -11.15
N HIS A 8 -12.31 1.05 -10.96
CA HIS A 8 -13.04 1.95 -10.08
C HIS A 8 -14.49 2.05 -10.60
N ARG A 9 -15.44 1.50 -9.85
CA ARG A 9 -16.88 1.52 -10.19
C ARG A 9 -17.49 2.83 -9.73
N SER A 10 -17.40 3.85 -10.57
CA SER A 10 -17.97 5.19 -10.31
C SER A 10 -19.51 5.20 -10.30
N ASP A 11 -20.14 4.16 -10.86
CA ASP A 11 -21.59 3.97 -10.94
C ASP A 11 -22.20 3.35 -9.68
N THR A 12 -21.37 2.81 -8.77
CA THR A 12 -21.83 2.19 -7.53
C THR A 12 -21.49 3.09 -6.33
N PRO A 13 -22.49 3.61 -5.59
CA PRO A 13 -22.21 4.29 -4.34
C PRO A 13 -21.66 3.28 -3.33
N TYR A 14 -20.43 3.50 -2.85
CA TYR A 14 -19.85 2.70 -1.78
C TYR A 14 -20.61 2.97 -0.47
N ILE A 15 -21.40 1.98 -0.01
CA ILE A 15 -22.15 2.07 1.24
C ILE A 15 -21.27 1.57 2.39
N TRP A 16 -21.00 2.43 3.36
CA TRP A 16 -20.42 2.01 4.64
C TRP A 16 -21.52 1.42 5.53
N PRO A 17 -21.34 0.24 6.14
CA PRO A 17 -22.36 -0.34 7.02
C PRO A 17 -22.71 0.64 8.14
N PRO A 18 -24.00 1.00 8.33
CA PRO A 18 -24.39 2.07 9.24
C PRO A 18 -24.10 1.76 10.72
N ARG A 19 -23.89 0.47 11.04
CA ARG A 19 -23.55 0.01 12.40
C ARG A 19 -22.04 0.00 12.69
N LEU A 20 -21.21 0.23 11.69
CA LEU A 20 -19.77 0.38 11.89
C LEU A 20 -19.47 1.85 12.13
N TYR A 21 -18.95 2.18 13.31
CA TYR A 21 -18.38 3.49 13.56
C TYR A 21 -17.34 3.79 12.48
N ARG A 22 -17.58 4.84 11.69
CA ARG A 22 -16.60 5.36 10.74
C ARG A 22 -15.89 6.50 11.46
N PRO A 23 -14.65 6.31 11.92
CA PRO A 23 -13.90 7.40 12.52
C PRO A 23 -13.77 8.52 11.47
N SER A 24 -14.02 9.77 11.87
CA SER A 24 -13.61 10.90 11.03
C SER A 24 -12.10 10.99 11.14
N PHE A 25 -11.40 10.38 10.19
CA PHE A 25 -9.97 10.60 10.08
C PHE A 25 -9.77 11.93 9.33
N ASP A 26 -9.06 12.86 9.95
CA ASP A 26 -8.53 14.08 9.30
C ASP A 26 -7.50 13.75 8.20
N TYR A 27 -7.20 12.46 8.03
CA TYR A 27 -6.25 11.89 7.07
C TYR A 27 -6.88 10.74 6.27
N LYS A 28 -6.47 10.62 5.01
CA LYS A 28 -6.82 9.50 4.14
C LYS A 28 -5.86 8.33 4.40
N LEU A 29 -6.40 7.19 4.81
CA LEU A 29 -5.61 5.98 4.98
C LEU A 29 -5.36 5.33 3.61
N VAL A 30 -4.09 5.03 3.31
CA VAL A 30 -3.68 4.38 2.06
C VAL A 30 -3.08 3.02 2.39
N TYR A 31 -3.77 1.99 1.92
CA TYR A 31 -3.33 0.61 1.96
C TYR A 31 -2.98 0.18 0.53
N LEU A 32 -1.81 -0.43 0.35
CA LEU A 32 -1.36 -0.97 -0.92
C LEU A 32 -1.16 -2.47 -0.75
N ASP A 33 -1.49 -3.26 -1.78
CA ASP A 33 -1.18 -4.69 -1.82
C ASP A 33 0.33 -4.92 -2.10
N LEU A 34 0.88 -6.09 -1.75
CA LEU A 34 2.31 -6.38 -1.95
C LEU A 34 2.76 -6.19 -3.40
N ASN A 35 1.93 -6.53 -4.39
CA ASN A 35 2.27 -6.32 -5.79
C ASN A 35 2.55 -4.84 -6.11
N HIS A 36 1.83 -3.91 -5.46
CA HIS A 36 2.06 -2.49 -5.66
C HIS A 36 3.40 -2.05 -5.05
N TRP A 37 3.76 -2.58 -3.89
CA TRP A 37 5.09 -2.33 -3.30
C TRP A 37 6.21 -2.85 -4.21
N ILE A 38 6.04 -4.03 -4.82
CA ILE A 38 6.97 -4.58 -5.81
C ILE A 38 7.11 -3.64 -7.02
N TYR A 39 5.98 -3.18 -7.57
CA TYR A 39 5.98 -2.26 -8.71
C TYR A 39 6.64 -0.92 -8.39
N LEU A 40 6.42 -0.37 -7.19
CA LEU A 40 7.07 0.86 -6.76
C LEU A 40 8.57 0.66 -6.55
N ALA A 41 9.00 -0.47 -5.98
CA ALA A 41 10.41 -0.82 -5.84
C ALA A 41 11.10 -0.96 -7.21
N GLN A 42 10.43 -1.59 -8.18
CA GLN A 42 10.91 -1.64 -9.56
C GLN A 42 11.07 -0.25 -10.18
N ALA A 43 10.14 0.67 -9.90
CA ALA A 43 10.23 2.06 -10.36
C ALA A 43 11.42 2.80 -9.73
N VAL A 44 11.66 2.61 -8.42
CA VAL A 44 12.83 3.18 -7.73
C VAL A 44 14.14 2.64 -8.31
N ALA A 45 14.20 1.35 -8.61
CA ALA A 45 15.37 0.69 -9.18
C ALA A 45 15.60 0.99 -10.68
N GLY A 46 14.72 1.75 -11.34
CA GLY A 46 14.79 2.03 -12.78
C GLY A 46 14.54 0.79 -13.65
N HIS A 47 13.86 -0.23 -13.12
CA HIS A 47 13.58 -1.46 -13.86
C HIS A 47 12.49 -1.20 -14.93
N PRO A 48 12.61 -1.74 -16.17
CA PRO A 48 11.66 -1.46 -17.25
C PRO A 48 10.20 -1.74 -16.91
N ALA A 49 9.94 -2.80 -16.13
CA ALA A 49 8.57 -3.13 -15.67
C ALA A 49 7.99 -2.09 -14.69
N GLY A 50 8.86 -1.34 -14.00
CA GLY A 50 8.51 -0.29 -13.05
C GLY A 50 8.23 1.08 -13.68
N ALA A 51 8.68 1.33 -14.92
CA ALA A 51 8.60 2.64 -15.57
C ALA A 51 7.17 3.22 -15.57
N LYS A 52 6.16 2.38 -15.83
CA LYS A 52 4.75 2.79 -15.82
C LYS A 52 4.22 3.22 -14.44
N HIS A 53 4.96 2.91 -13.37
CA HIS A 53 4.60 3.22 -11.99
C HIS A 53 5.35 4.43 -11.42
N GLU A 54 6.32 5.00 -12.14
CA GLU A 54 7.02 6.22 -11.73
C GLU A 54 6.07 7.40 -11.43
N PRO A 55 5.01 7.67 -12.24
CA PRO A 55 4.08 8.75 -11.92
C PRO A 55 3.32 8.52 -10.61
N ALA A 56 2.98 7.26 -10.33
CA ALA A 56 2.33 6.87 -9.08
C ALA A 56 3.27 7.06 -7.89
N LEU A 57 4.52 6.59 -8.00
CA LEU A 57 5.56 6.79 -6.98
C LEU A 57 5.75 8.29 -6.68
N ALA A 58 5.87 9.12 -7.72
CA ALA A 58 6.01 10.57 -7.56
C ALA A 58 4.80 11.19 -6.87
N ALA A 59 3.57 10.76 -7.21
CA ALA A 59 2.36 11.22 -6.55
C ALA A 59 2.32 10.83 -5.06
N LEU A 60 2.65 9.57 -4.74
CA LEU A 60 2.69 9.06 -3.36
C LEU A 60 3.71 9.84 -2.51
N ARG A 61 4.91 10.07 -3.05
CA ARG A 61 5.94 10.90 -2.39
C ARG A 61 5.47 12.33 -2.13
N ARG A 62 4.84 12.97 -3.11
CA ARG A 62 4.28 14.34 -2.93
C ARG A 62 3.26 14.38 -1.80
N VAL A 63 2.31 13.44 -1.76
CA VAL A 63 1.23 13.49 -0.77
C VAL A 63 1.67 13.02 0.61
N ARG A 64 2.71 12.18 0.73
CA ARG A 64 3.29 11.75 2.01
C ARG A 64 3.67 12.94 2.89
N HIS A 65 4.27 13.97 2.31
CA HIS A 65 4.70 15.16 3.06
C HIS A 65 3.55 16.11 3.42
N SER A 66 2.34 15.89 2.90
CA SER A 66 1.20 16.78 3.16
C SER A 66 0.56 16.62 4.54
N GLY A 67 0.87 15.54 5.27
CA GLY A 67 0.23 15.20 6.55
C GLY A 67 -1.24 14.73 6.44
N LYS A 68 -1.85 14.80 5.25
CA LYS A 68 -3.25 14.42 4.99
C LYS A 68 -3.42 12.96 4.58
N PHE A 69 -2.34 12.21 4.47
CA PHE A 69 -2.36 10.82 4.04
C PHE A 69 -1.53 9.97 5.00
N LEU A 70 -2.10 8.85 5.42
CA LEU A 70 -1.44 7.88 6.29
C LEU A 70 -1.25 6.58 5.53
N PHE A 71 0.00 6.29 5.17
CA PHE A 71 0.38 5.02 4.56
C PHE A 71 0.66 3.99 5.64
N VAL A 72 0.14 2.78 5.45
CA VAL A 72 0.22 1.70 6.45
C VAL A 72 0.50 0.35 5.79
N LEU A 73 1.21 -0.50 6.53
CA LEU A 73 1.36 -1.92 6.28
C LEU A 73 0.33 -2.73 7.07
N SER A 74 0.40 -4.05 6.98
CA SER A 74 -0.41 -5.02 7.74
C SER A 74 0.40 -6.29 7.99
N GLY A 75 -0.10 -7.16 8.88
CA GLY A 75 0.48 -8.49 9.10
C GLY A 75 0.66 -9.30 7.81
N THR A 76 -0.25 -9.16 6.83
CA THR A 76 -0.17 -9.83 5.54
C THR A 76 1.10 -9.48 4.77
N HIS A 77 1.52 -8.22 4.79
CA HIS A 77 2.76 -7.81 4.12
C HIS A 77 3.97 -8.55 4.66
N TYR A 78 4.07 -8.69 5.99
CA TYR A 78 5.20 -9.40 6.60
C TYR A 78 5.20 -10.88 6.24
N MET A 79 4.03 -11.53 6.25
CA MET A 79 3.89 -12.94 5.85
C MET A 79 4.26 -13.16 4.38
N GLU A 80 3.80 -12.29 3.48
CA GLU A 80 4.10 -12.44 2.06
C GLU A 80 5.57 -12.10 1.73
N MET A 81 6.16 -11.12 2.42
CA MET A 81 7.58 -10.77 2.29
C MET A 81 8.51 -11.92 2.69
N GLU A 82 8.08 -12.79 3.62
CA GLU A 82 8.81 -14.01 3.99
C GLU A 82 9.00 -14.94 2.78
N GLY A 83 8.00 -15.01 1.90
CA GLY A 83 8.02 -15.83 0.68
C GLY A 83 9.00 -15.34 -0.40
N ILE A 84 9.45 -14.08 -0.34
CA ILE A 84 10.40 -13.52 -1.31
C ILE A 84 11.82 -14.00 -0.98
N ARG A 85 12.32 -14.98 -1.74
CA ARG A 85 13.63 -15.62 -1.46
C ARG A 85 14.85 -14.76 -1.80
N ASN A 86 14.74 -13.85 -2.75
CA ASN A 86 15.86 -13.00 -3.17
C ASN A 86 16.09 -11.88 -2.13
N PRO A 87 17.23 -11.84 -1.42
CA PRO A 87 17.49 -10.84 -0.38
C PRO A 87 17.55 -9.41 -0.92
N ARG A 88 18.03 -9.23 -2.17
CA ARG A 88 18.11 -7.91 -2.81
C ARG A 88 16.73 -7.39 -3.11
N GLN A 89 15.89 -8.20 -3.76
CA GLN A 89 14.50 -7.85 -4.02
C GLN A 89 13.76 -7.49 -2.73
N ARG A 90 13.96 -8.29 -1.67
CA ARG A 90 13.35 -8.02 -0.37
C ARG A 90 13.78 -6.67 0.19
N ARG A 91 15.08 -6.35 0.15
CA ARG A 91 15.62 -5.05 0.56
C ARG A 91 14.99 -3.89 -0.23
N ASP A 92 14.98 -3.98 -1.55
CA ASP A 92 14.46 -2.92 -2.42
C ASP A 92 12.98 -2.61 -2.11
N ILE A 93 12.17 -3.65 -1.85
CA ILE A 93 10.77 -3.48 -1.44
C ILE A 93 10.67 -2.85 -0.05
N THR A 94 11.47 -3.34 0.90
CA THR A 94 11.47 -2.82 2.28
C THR A 94 11.87 -1.36 2.36
N GLU A 95 12.82 -0.90 1.54
CA GLU A 95 13.23 0.51 1.48
C GLU A 95 12.07 1.43 1.07
N VAL A 96 11.26 1.02 0.08
CA VAL A 96 10.06 1.80 -0.33
C VAL A 96 8.96 1.74 0.72
N MET A 97 8.76 0.58 1.35
CA MET A 97 7.81 0.45 2.47
C MET A 97 8.21 1.36 3.63
N GLU A 98 9.48 1.35 4.03
CA GLU A 98 10.02 2.23 5.06
C GLU A 98 9.84 3.68 4.69
N GLU A 99 10.22 4.05 3.47
CA GLU A 99 10.07 5.41 2.96
C GLU A 99 8.64 5.88 3.13
N LEU A 100 7.64 5.20 2.54
CA LEU A 100 6.27 5.72 2.53
C LEU A 100 5.57 5.56 3.89
N THR A 101 5.82 4.48 4.62
CA THR A 101 5.03 4.12 5.82
C THR A 101 5.73 4.44 7.14
N GLY A 102 7.06 4.49 7.17
CA GLY A 102 7.83 4.45 8.43
C GLY A 102 7.52 3.20 9.27
N PHE A 103 7.17 2.10 8.62
CA PHE A 103 6.69 0.84 9.22
C PHE A 103 5.45 0.97 10.12
N ARG A 104 4.64 2.01 9.91
CA ARG A 104 3.30 2.03 10.51
C ARG A 104 2.48 0.86 10.00
N THR A 105 1.94 0.06 10.92
CA THR A 105 1.23 -1.19 10.60
C THR A 105 -0.14 -1.19 11.24
N LEU A 106 -1.14 -1.60 10.47
CA LEU A 106 -2.49 -1.83 10.96
C LEU A 106 -2.50 -2.98 11.96
N ALA A 107 -3.09 -2.73 13.13
CA ALA A 107 -3.37 -3.78 14.10
C ALA A 107 -4.33 -4.82 13.48
N SER A 108 -4.00 -6.10 13.64
CA SER A 108 -4.87 -7.19 13.19
C SER A 108 -6.18 -7.15 13.96
N ARG A 109 -7.29 -7.46 13.26
CA ARG A 109 -8.62 -7.59 13.88
C ARG A 109 -8.61 -8.55 15.08
N ALA A 110 -7.86 -9.65 15.00
CA ALA A 110 -7.76 -10.63 16.08
C ALA A 110 -7.08 -10.08 17.35
N VAL A 111 -6.26 -9.02 17.21
CA VAL A 111 -5.64 -8.34 18.36
C VAL A 111 -6.60 -7.31 18.97
N LEU A 112 -7.44 -6.69 18.14
CA LEU A 112 -8.39 -5.65 18.58
C LEU A 112 -9.66 -6.22 19.21
N ILE A 113 -10.10 -7.39 18.75
CA ILE A 113 -11.32 -8.05 19.22
C ILE A 113 -10.88 -9.26 20.04
N LYS A 114 -10.63 -9.01 21.32
CA LYS A 114 -10.53 -10.06 22.34
C LYS A 114 -11.87 -10.23 23.04
#